data_AF-A0A918QDJ2-F1
#
_entry.id   AF-A0A918QDJ2-F1
#
_cell.length_a   1.000
_cell.length_b   1.000
_cell.length_c   1.000
_cell.angle_alpha   90.00
_cell.angle_beta   90.00
_cell.angle_gamma   90.00
#
_symmetry.space_group_name_H-M   'P 1'
#
loop_
_entity.id
_entity.type
_entity.pdbx_description
1 polymer ?
#
loop_
_entity_poly.entity_id
_entity_poly.type
_entity_poly.pdbx_seq_one_letter_code
_entity_poly.pdbx_strand_id
1 'polypeptide(L)'
;MPVDAAGTPRKVPEYSHCPEPLFRFYAESKVIGWLLTGIEPEANVPLLPAPGPWRSVVRQCTYRDPLQRPQTIAESLYLVERETSPHIDLPIARAQQLMTAAQEGDTNAAGRLLALAADHSDDYELYLDVLPNLEMKAAAPLLLANPEQALTLVHAMTGHVQGDGNGQPHWNESKRAIAWLRGVAVRAAREKQWELLEEAARGMCTWDAASNEWDQHDAIRDWLRQLRGQAAQILAPVLREYPDSAGHFADLTRERTVDMAIRGAINSATSG
;
A
#
# COMPACT_ATOMS: atom_id res chain seq x y z
N MET A 1 21.82 -19.34 19.89
CA MET A 1 20.49 -19.96 19.65
C MET A 1 19.46 -19.08 20.36
N PRO A 2 18.45 -18.52 19.67
CA PRO A 2 17.45 -17.69 20.33
C PRO A 2 16.64 -18.55 21.30
N VAL A 3 16.47 -18.04 22.50
CA VAL A 3 15.69 -18.65 23.57
C VAL A 3 14.37 -17.91 23.71
N ASP A 4 13.30 -18.61 24.08
CA ASP A 4 12.05 -17.97 24.46
C ASP A 4 12.17 -17.22 25.81
N ALA A 5 11.10 -16.55 26.22
CA ALA A 5 11.05 -15.82 27.50
C ALA A 5 11.25 -16.73 28.74
N ALA A 6 11.25 -18.05 28.54
CA ALA A 6 11.51 -19.07 29.57
C ALA A 6 12.90 -19.71 29.45
N GLY A 7 13.77 -19.25 28.54
CA GLY A 7 15.12 -19.77 28.37
C GLY A 7 15.22 -21.05 27.54
N THR A 8 14.13 -21.47 26.88
CA THR A 8 14.09 -22.70 26.08
C THR A 8 14.56 -22.41 24.65
N PRO A 9 15.48 -23.22 24.07
CA PRO A 9 15.88 -23.07 22.69
C PRO A 9 14.69 -23.33 21.76
N ARG A 10 14.34 -22.33 20.94
CA ARG A 10 13.20 -22.44 20.01
C ARG A 10 13.53 -23.38 18.85
N LYS A 11 12.63 -24.30 18.51
CA LYS A 11 12.75 -25.20 17.36
C LYS A 11 12.49 -24.45 16.05
N VAL A 12 13.27 -24.75 15.02
CA VAL A 12 13.08 -24.23 13.66
C VAL A 12 11.90 -24.99 13.00
N PRO A 13 10.92 -24.31 12.40
CA PRO A 13 9.82 -24.97 11.71
C PRO A 13 10.28 -25.66 10.42
N GLU A 14 9.85 -26.91 10.21
CA GLU A 14 10.07 -27.68 8.98
C GLU A 14 9.00 -27.33 7.94
N TYR A 15 9.43 -27.01 6.72
CA TYR A 15 8.55 -26.84 5.57
C TYR A 15 9.00 -27.85 4.49
N SER A 16 8.08 -28.55 3.83
CA SER A 16 8.42 -29.52 2.77
C SER A 16 7.52 -29.36 1.55
N HIS A 17 8.14 -29.44 0.36
CA HIS A 17 7.58 -29.49 -1.01
C HIS A 17 7.55 -28.19 -1.84
N CYS A 18 8.73 -27.79 -2.35
CA CYS A 18 8.94 -26.93 -3.54
C CYS A 18 10.40 -27.18 -4.03
N PRO A 19 10.75 -27.05 -5.34
CA PRO A 19 12.13 -27.28 -5.82
C PRO A 19 13.20 -26.47 -5.05
N GLU A 20 14.33 -27.11 -4.75
CA GLU A 20 15.30 -26.74 -3.71
C GLU A 20 15.83 -25.28 -3.74
N PRO A 21 16.14 -24.62 -4.88
CA PRO A 21 16.71 -23.27 -4.85
C PRO A 21 15.68 -22.18 -4.45
N LEU A 22 14.46 -22.27 -4.98
CA LEU A 22 13.37 -21.30 -4.75
C LEU A 22 12.77 -21.43 -3.35
N PHE A 23 12.85 -22.65 -2.81
CA PHE A 23 12.41 -22.94 -1.46
C PHE A 23 13.37 -22.41 -0.40
N ARG A 24 14.68 -22.43 -0.69
CA ARG A 24 15.72 -22.02 0.25
C ARG A 24 15.56 -20.56 0.68
N PHE A 25 15.46 -19.62 -0.25
CA PHE A 25 15.34 -18.19 0.09
C PHE A 25 14.03 -17.86 0.80
N TYR A 26 12.94 -18.53 0.42
CA TYR A 26 11.65 -18.45 1.10
C TYR A 26 11.75 -18.93 2.55
N ALA A 27 12.36 -20.10 2.78
CA ALA A 27 12.53 -20.67 4.12
C ALA A 27 13.48 -19.83 4.99
N GLU A 28 14.63 -19.41 4.45
CA GLU A 28 15.59 -18.54 5.14
C GLU A 28 14.95 -17.21 5.54
N SER A 29 14.14 -16.62 4.67
CA SER A 29 13.51 -15.32 4.95
C SER A 29 12.33 -15.43 5.92
N LYS A 30 11.63 -16.57 5.95
CA LYS A 30 10.65 -16.87 7.01
C LYS A 30 11.32 -16.99 8.37
N VAL A 31 12.53 -17.56 8.44
CA VAL A 31 13.31 -17.60 9.67
C VAL A 31 13.73 -16.19 10.09
N ILE A 32 14.22 -15.35 9.16
CA ILE A 32 14.55 -13.94 9.46
C ILE A 32 13.30 -13.19 9.96
N GLY A 33 12.16 -13.32 9.27
CA GLY A 33 10.89 -12.73 9.69
C GLY A 33 10.46 -13.18 11.09
N TRP A 34 10.58 -14.48 11.40
CA TRP A 34 10.27 -15.03 12.73
C TRP A 34 11.22 -14.51 13.81
N LEU A 35 12.52 -14.42 13.51
CA LEU A 35 13.51 -13.89 14.45
C LEU A 35 13.25 -12.42 14.79
N LEU A 36 12.82 -11.62 13.80
CA LEU A 36 12.61 -10.18 13.95
C LEU A 36 11.23 -9.82 14.52
N THR A 37 10.21 -10.64 14.28
CA THR A 37 8.83 -10.38 14.74
C THR A 37 8.46 -11.16 16.00
N GLY A 38 9.08 -12.33 16.22
CA GLY A 38 8.69 -13.29 17.26
C GLY A 38 7.39 -14.06 16.97
N ILE A 39 6.76 -13.86 15.82
CA ILE A 39 5.47 -14.45 15.44
C ILE A 39 5.70 -15.75 14.65
N GLU A 40 4.96 -16.80 14.96
CA GLU A 40 5.13 -18.09 14.29
C GLU A 40 4.77 -18.00 12.78
N PRO A 41 5.66 -18.47 11.88
CA PRO A 41 5.46 -18.29 10.45
C PRO A 41 4.37 -19.22 9.89
N GLU A 42 3.35 -18.62 9.26
CA GLU A 42 2.31 -19.34 8.54
C GLU A 42 2.72 -19.68 7.09
N ALA A 43 2.16 -20.75 6.53
CA ALA A 43 2.37 -21.11 5.14
C ALA A 43 1.74 -20.05 4.21
N ASN A 44 2.48 -19.59 3.20
CA ASN A 44 2.03 -18.63 2.19
C ASN A 44 1.63 -17.22 2.70
N VAL A 45 1.86 -16.90 3.98
CA VAL A 45 1.63 -15.55 4.55
C VAL A 45 2.98 -14.91 4.88
N PRO A 46 3.50 -13.95 4.11
CA PRO A 46 4.83 -13.41 4.38
C PRO A 46 4.87 -12.71 5.74
N LEU A 47 5.88 -13.08 6.51
CA LEU A 47 6.08 -12.60 7.87
C LEU A 47 7.04 -11.41 7.83
N LEU A 48 6.51 -10.26 7.42
CA LEU A 48 7.33 -9.07 7.21
C LEU A 48 7.67 -8.43 8.57
N PRO A 49 8.96 -8.15 8.86
CA PRO A 49 9.35 -7.41 10.05
C PRO A 49 8.86 -5.96 9.99
N ALA A 50 9.01 -5.24 11.12
CA ALA A 50 8.77 -3.80 11.14
C ALA A 50 9.59 -3.09 10.03
N PRO A 51 9.11 -1.94 9.51
CA PRO A 51 9.83 -1.18 8.50
C PRO A 51 11.32 -0.99 8.84
N GLY A 52 12.19 -1.18 7.84
CA GLY A 52 13.65 -1.15 8.00
C GLY A 52 14.37 -2.12 7.04
N PRO A 53 15.71 -2.18 7.09
CA PRO A 53 16.57 -2.92 6.16
C PRO A 53 16.12 -4.35 5.84
N TRP A 54 15.70 -5.08 6.86
CA TRP A 54 15.32 -6.49 6.73
C TRP A 54 13.92 -6.70 6.17
N ARG A 55 13.07 -5.67 6.15
CA ARG A 55 11.72 -5.79 5.65
C ARG A 55 11.70 -6.02 4.14
N SER A 56 12.49 -5.26 3.37
CA SER A 56 12.63 -5.46 1.93
C SER A 56 13.19 -6.83 1.58
N VAL A 57 14.24 -7.24 2.31
CA VAL A 57 14.89 -8.54 2.15
C VAL A 57 13.87 -9.66 2.36
N VAL A 58 13.14 -9.63 3.49
CA VAL A 58 12.14 -10.65 3.79
C VAL A 58 10.99 -10.62 2.79
N ARG A 59 10.55 -9.43 2.35
CA ARG A 59 9.49 -9.25 1.35
C ARG A 59 9.85 -9.92 0.03
N GLN A 60 10.98 -9.54 -0.58
CA GLN A 60 11.38 -10.02 -1.91
C GLN A 60 11.61 -11.53 -1.92
N CYS A 61 12.18 -12.09 -0.86
CA CYS A 61 12.36 -13.53 -0.75
C CYS A 61 11.08 -14.30 -0.46
N THR A 62 9.99 -13.64 -0.04
CA THR A 62 8.71 -14.28 0.29
C THR A 62 7.58 -13.94 -0.70
N TYR A 63 7.91 -13.40 -1.88
CA TYR A 63 6.95 -13.20 -2.96
C TYR A 63 6.14 -14.47 -3.27
N ARG A 64 4.85 -14.29 -3.57
CA ARG A 64 3.92 -15.39 -3.83
C ARG A 64 4.33 -16.19 -5.07
N ASP A 65 4.68 -15.50 -6.15
CA ASP A 65 5.24 -16.10 -7.35
C ASP A 65 6.72 -16.48 -7.11
N PRO A 66 7.09 -17.77 -7.17
CA PRO A 66 8.47 -18.21 -6.99
C PRO A 66 9.45 -17.58 -7.99
N LEU A 67 9.00 -17.20 -9.19
CA LEU A 67 9.86 -16.60 -10.20
C LEU A 67 10.26 -15.14 -9.87
N GLN A 68 9.54 -14.50 -8.95
CA GLN A 68 9.79 -13.12 -8.51
C GLN A 68 10.72 -13.03 -7.30
N ARG A 69 11.14 -14.17 -6.75
CA ARG A 69 12.12 -14.24 -5.66
C ARG A 69 13.54 -14.13 -6.24
N PRO A 70 14.57 -13.82 -5.43
CA PRO A 70 15.95 -14.03 -5.84
C PRO A 70 16.15 -15.48 -6.33
N GLN A 71 16.70 -15.63 -7.53
CA GLN A 71 16.92 -16.92 -8.19
C GLN A 71 18.31 -17.47 -7.87
N THR A 72 19.26 -16.61 -7.50
CA THR A 72 20.64 -16.99 -7.19
C THR A 72 21.11 -16.49 -5.82
N ILE A 73 22.14 -17.15 -5.27
CA ILE A 73 22.80 -16.71 -4.04
C ILE A 73 23.39 -15.30 -4.22
N ALA A 74 23.90 -14.98 -5.41
CA ALA A 74 24.46 -13.67 -5.73
C ALA A 74 23.38 -12.57 -5.68
N GLU A 75 22.20 -12.82 -6.24
CA GLU A 75 21.06 -11.89 -6.17
C GLU A 75 20.58 -11.69 -4.72
N SER A 76 20.53 -12.76 -3.93
CA SER A 76 20.15 -12.69 -2.52
C SER A 76 21.17 -11.91 -1.68
N LEU A 77 22.48 -12.14 -1.88
CA LEU A 77 23.53 -11.40 -1.17
C LEU A 77 23.55 -9.92 -1.59
N TYR A 78 23.37 -9.63 -2.88
CA TYR A 78 23.26 -8.26 -3.37
C TYR A 78 22.08 -7.54 -2.75
N LEU A 79 20.92 -8.20 -2.64
CA LEU A 79 19.75 -7.68 -1.96
C LEU A 79 20.04 -7.40 -0.47
N VAL A 80 20.63 -8.34 0.25
CA VAL A 80 20.99 -8.12 1.67
C VAL A 80 21.97 -6.96 1.83
N GLU A 81 23.02 -6.92 1.02
CA GLU A 81 24.04 -5.88 1.10
C GLU A 81 23.47 -4.50 0.75
N ARG A 82 22.61 -4.42 -0.28
CA ARG A 82 21.93 -3.18 -0.69
C ARG A 82 21.07 -2.63 0.44
N GLU A 83 20.27 -3.47 1.09
CA GLU A 83 19.29 -3.01 2.09
C GLU A 83 19.91 -2.83 3.48
N THR A 84 20.97 -3.57 3.82
CA THR A 84 21.56 -3.57 5.18
C THR A 84 22.86 -2.79 5.33
N SER A 85 23.39 -2.22 4.24
CA SER A 85 24.63 -1.43 4.28
C SER A 85 24.48 -0.16 5.14
N PRO A 86 25.37 0.07 6.12
CA PRO A 86 25.28 1.18 7.09
C PRO A 86 25.58 2.57 6.50
N HIS A 87 25.88 2.67 5.20
CA HIS A 87 26.28 3.91 4.51
C HIS A 87 25.22 4.51 3.60
N ILE A 88 24.02 3.95 3.56
CA ILE A 88 22.90 4.54 2.83
C ILE A 88 22.03 5.24 3.86
N ASP A 89 21.95 6.57 3.80
CA ASP A 89 20.86 7.32 4.43
C ASP A 89 19.57 6.92 3.70
N LEU A 90 19.04 5.74 4.03
CA LEU A 90 17.89 5.18 3.34
C LEU A 90 16.69 6.12 3.54
N PRO A 91 16.05 6.60 2.47
CA PRO A 91 14.88 7.46 2.57
C PRO A 91 13.82 6.88 3.51
N ILE A 92 13.63 5.56 3.50
CA ILE A 92 12.72 4.87 4.41
C ILE A 92 13.08 5.04 5.90
N ALA A 93 14.36 4.98 6.28
CA ALA A 93 14.78 5.14 7.67
C ALA A 93 14.51 6.58 8.14
N ARG A 94 14.76 7.56 7.27
CA ARG A 94 14.44 8.96 7.55
C ARG A 94 12.93 9.18 7.65
N ALA A 95 12.17 8.56 6.76
CA ALA A 95 10.72 8.65 6.75
C ALA A 95 10.09 8.05 8.01
N GLN A 96 10.62 6.94 8.53
CA GLN A 96 10.19 6.34 9.79
C GLN A 96 10.43 7.28 10.98
N GLN A 97 11.60 7.92 11.05
CA GLN A 97 11.87 8.92 12.10
C GLN A 97 10.88 10.09 12.04
N LEU A 98 10.59 10.60 10.83
CA LEU A 98 9.61 11.67 10.64
C LEU A 98 8.19 11.19 10.97
N MET A 99 7.84 9.95 10.67
CA MET A 99 6.56 9.36 11.05
C MET A 99 6.39 9.31 12.57
N THR A 100 7.39 8.80 13.30
CA THR A 100 7.35 8.74 14.76
C THR A 100 7.21 10.14 15.36
N ALA A 101 7.99 11.11 14.88
CA ALA A 101 7.87 12.49 15.33
C ALA A 101 6.47 13.10 15.04
N ALA A 102 5.89 12.80 13.87
CA ALA A 102 4.53 13.24 13.54
C ALA A 102 3.46 12.63 14.46
N GLN A 103 3.62 11.35 14.82
CA GLN A 103 2.74 10.65 15.78
C GLN A 103 2.88 11.21 17.20
N GLU A 104 4.06 11.69 17.56
CA GLU A 104 4.33 12.38 18.83
C GLU A 104 3.84 13.84 18.85
N GLY A 105 3.29 14.34 17.74
CA GLY A 105 2.66 15.66 17.63
C GLY A 105 3.53 16.74 17.00
N ASP A 106 4.70 16.41 16.44
CA ASP A 106 5.48 17.36 15.64
C ASP A 106 4.77 17.61 14.30
N THR A 107 4.09 18.76 14.20
CA THR A 107 3.33 19.16 13.01
C THR A 107 4.21 19.43 11.80
N ASN A 108 5.49 19.75 11.99
CA ASN A 108 6.44 19.94 10.88
C ASN A 108 6.93 18.60 10.33
N ALA A 109 6.98 17.56 11.15
CA ALA A 109 7.45 16.25 10.73
C ALA A 109 6.58 15.63 9.62
N ALA A 110 5.25 15.81 9.69
CA ALA A 110 4.33 15.40 8.64
C ALA A 110 4.62 16.09 7.30
N GLY A 111 4.84 17.41 7.30
CA GLY A 111 5.19 18.15 6.08
C GLY A 111 6.52 17.72 5.49
N ARG A 112 7.52 17.47 6.34
CA ARG A 112 8.82 16.96 5.92
C ARG A 112 8.75 15.54 5.37
N LEU A 113 7.88 14.69 5.93
CA LEU A 113 7.64 13.34 5.42
C LEU A 113 7.01 13.38 4.02
N LEU A 114 6.00 14.23 3.81
CA LEU A 114 5.38 14.41 2.50
C LEU A 114 6.37 14.94 1.45
N ALA A 115 7.22 15.90 1.84
CA ALA A 115 8.29 16.39 0.96
C ALA A 115 9.31 15.30 0.60
N LEU A 116 9.77 14.54 1.61
CA LEU A 116 10.67 13.42 1.39
C LEU A 116 10.05 12.37 0.45
N ALA A 117 8.77 12.05 0.62
CA ALA A 117 8.07 11.13 -0.28
C ALA A 117 8.01 11.65 -1.72
N ALA A 118 7.71 12.94 -1.91
CA ALA A 118 7.69 13.54 -3.24
C ALA A 118 9.07 13.53 -3.92
N ASP A 119 10.15 13.72 -3.17
CA ASP A 119 11.53 13.68 -3.68
C ASP A 119 12.01 12.24 -4.01
N HIS A 120 11.31 11.22 -3.49
CA HIS A 120 11.63 9.80 -3.65
C HIS A 120 10.42 9.02 -4.18
N SER A 121 9.83 9.50 -5.27
CA SER A 121 8.59 8.95 -5.86
C SER A 121 8.66 7.47 -6.25
N ASP A 122 9.86 6.97 -6.52
CA ASP A 122 10.15 5.59 -6.91
C ASP A 122 10.36 4.64 -5.71
N ASP A 123 10.42 5.15 -4.48
CA ASP A 123 10.63 4.33 -3.28
C ASP A 123 9.34 3.61 -2.88
N TYR A 124 9.23 2.35 -3.31
CA TYR A 124 8.09 1.48 -3.04
C TYR A 124 7.76 1.34 -1.54
N GLU A 125 8.78 1.22 -0.68
CA GLU A 125 8.57 0.98 0.75
C GLU A 125 8.12 2.25 1.47
N LEU A 126 8.68 3.39 1.09
CA LEU A 126 8.24 4.69 1.56
C LEU A 126 6.75 4.89 1.29
N TYR A 127 6.29 4.54 0.08
CA TYR A 127 4.91 4.72 -0.33
C TYR A 127 3.95 3.68 0.24
N LEU A 128 4.36 2.42 0.45
CA LEU A 128 3.42 1.39 0.91
C LEU A 128 3.55 1.04 2.40
N ASP A 129 4.67 1.34 3.04
CA ASP A 129 4.92 0.99 4.44
C ASP A 129 5.02 2.20 5.37
N VAL A 130 5.29 3.40 4.86
CA VAL A 130 5.38 4.60 5.69
C VAL A 130 4.23 5.56 5.41
N LEU A 131 4.12 6.10 4.21
CA LEU A 131 3.15 7.14 3.86
C LEU A 131 1.69 6.81 4.24
N PRO A 132 1.16 5.57 4.08
CA PRO A 132 -0.21 5.25 4.43
C PRO A 132 -0.50 5.27 5.93
N ASN A 133 0.55 5.20 6.76
CA ASN A 133 0.43 5.26 8.22
C ASN A 133 0.36 6.70 8.74
N LEU A 134 0.55 7.71 7.88
CA LEU A 134 0.37 9.10 8.26
C LEU A 134 -1.13 9.38 8.38
N GLU A 135 -1.58 9.79 9.57
CA GLU A 135 -2.99 10.07 9.78
C GLU A 135 -3.52 11.14 8.83
N MET A 136 -4.65 10.87 8.18
CA MET A 136 -5.26 11.81 7.24
C MET A 136 -5.68 13.13 7.91
N LYS A 137 -5.80 13.17 9.24
CA LYS A 137 -6.01 14.41 10.01
C LYS A 137 -4.78 15.33 9.97
N ALA A 138 -3.58 14.75 10.00
CA ALA A 138 -2.31 15.48 9.90
C ALA A 138 -1.92 15.75 8.44
N ALA A 139 -2.14 14.78 7.54
CA ALA A 139 -1.75 14.90 6.13
C ALA A 139 -2.63 15.89 5.34
N ALA A 140 -3.95 15.85 5.54
CA ALA A 140 -4.88 16.56 4.65
C ALA A 140 -4.65 18.09 4.58
N PRO A 141 -4.46 18.83 5.69
CA PRO A 141 -4.19 20.27 5.60
C PRO A 141 -2.96 20.61 4.76
N LEU A 142 -1.92 19.77 4.83
CA LEU A 142 -0.66 19.95 4.10
C LEU A 142 -0.84 19.64 2.61
N LEU A 143 -1.49 18.52 2.29
CA LEU A 143 -1.79 18.13 0.91
C LEU A 143 -2.68 19.16 0.20
N LEU A 144 -3.68 19.68 0.89
CA LEU A 144 -4.62 20.66 0.33
C LEU A 144 -4.00 22.06 0.18
N ALA A 145 -3.00 22.40 1.01
CA ALA A 145 -2.24 23.63 0.89
C ALA A 145 -1.22 23.59 -0.26
N ASN A 146 -0.82 22.40 -0.72
CA ASN A 146 0.12 22.21 -1.82
C ASN A 146 -0.39 21.14 -2.82
N PRO A 147 -1.33 21.50 -3.72
CA PRO A 147 -1.93 20.56 -4.66
C PRO A 147 -0.93 19.90 -5.61
N GLU A 148 0.10 20.60 -6.08
CA GLU A 148 1.11 20.04 -6.99
C GLU A 148 1.90 18.89 -6.33
N GLN A 149 2.32 19.10 -5.08
CA GLN A 149 2.96 18.03 -4.31
C GLN A 149 1.98 16.89 -4.03
N ALA A 150 0.72 17.19 -3.70
CA ALA A 150 -0.29 16.16 -3.45
C ALA A 150 -0.53 15.29 -4.70
N LEU A 151 -0.58 15.89 -5.89
CA LEU A 151 -0.69 15.16 -7.15
C LEU A 151 0.53 14.27 -7.41
N THR A 152 1.74 14.79 -7.16
CA THR A 152 2.98 14.00 -7.26
C THR A 152 2.93 12.75 -6.37
N LEU A 153 2.47 12.90 -5.13
CA LEU A 153 2.31 11.79 -4.20
C LEU A 153 1.22 10.80 -4.65
N VAL A 154 0.09 11.28 -5.14
CA VAL A 154 -1.00 10.44 -5.65
C VAL A 154 -0.55 9.63 -6.88
N HIS A 155 0.14 10.27 -7.83
CA HIS A 155 0.65 9.61 -9.03
C HIS A 155 1.72 8.57 -8.70
N ALA A 156 2.65 8.89 -7.81
CA ALA A 156 3.65 7.96 -7.34
C ALA A 156 3.03 6.74 -6.63
N MET A 157 2.12 6.97 -5.67
CA MET A 157 1.36 5.89 -5.01
C MET A 157 0.63 5.01 -6.03
N THR A 158 0.03 5.61 -7.05
CA THR A 158 -0.68 4.88 -8.12
C THR A 158 0.28 4.06 -8.98
N GLY A 159 1.47 4.60 -9.29
CA GLY A 159 2.50 3.94 -10.08
C GLY A 159 3.02 2.63 -9.45
N HIS A 160 2.97 2.53 -8.13
CA HIS A 160 3.39 1.34 -7.38
C HIS A 160 2.39 0.16 -7.45
N VAL A 161 1.28 0.29 -8.18
CA VAL A 161 0.26 -0.77 -8.29
C VAL A 161 0.79 -2.07 -8.93
N GLN A 162 1.90 -2.03 -9.66
CA GLN A 162 2.54 -3.21 -10.25
C GLN A 162 3.65 -3.81 -9.37
N GLY A 163 3.74 -3.41 -8.10
CA GLY A 163 4.81 -3.85 -7.22
C GLY A 163 6.15 -3.18 -7.56
N ASP A 164 7.25 -3.81 -7.14
CA ASP A 164 8.63 -3.43 -7.46
C ASP A 164 9.08 -3.90 -8.87
N GLY A 165 8.14 -3.97 -9.81
CA GLY A 165 8.39 -4.28 -11.22
C GLY A 165 8.23 -5.75 -11.61
N ASN A 166 7.77 -6.63 -10.69
CA ASN A 166 7.72 -8.07 -10.95
C ASN A 166 6.36 -8.75 -10.77
N GLY A 167 5.30 -8.10 -10.24
CA GLY A 167 3.99 -8.74 -10.09
C GLY A 167 3.00 -8.02 -9.17
N GLN A 168 1.80 -8.62 -8.98
CA GLN A 168 0.72 -8.02 -8.18
C GLN A 168 1.17 -7.69 -6.74
N PRO A 169 0.77 -6.53 -6.21
CA PRO A 169 1.13 -6.07 -4.87
C PRO A 169 0.58 -6.99 -3.80
N HIS A 170 1.23 -7.02 -2.65
CA HIS A 170 0.82 -7.90 -1.57
C HIS A 170 -0.54 -7.44 -0.99
N TRP A 171 -1.43 -8.36 -0.58
CA TRP A 171 -2.81 -8.04 -0.14
C TRP A 171 -2.90 -6.86 0.86
N ASN A 172 -2.08 -6.91 1.90
CA ASN A 172 -2.03 -5.85 2.92
C ASN A 172 -1.52 -4.49 2.41
N GLU A 173 -0.74 -4.47 1.32
CA GLU A 173 -0.20 -3.24 0.72
C GLU A 173 -1.29 -2.54 -0.10
N SER A 174 -2.03 -3.28 -0.93
CA SER A 174 -3.17 -2.76 -1.68
C SER A 174 -4.20 -2.13 -0.76
N LYS A 175 -4.53 -2.80 0.34
CA LYS A 175 -5.42 -2.25 1.37
C LYS A 175 -4.95 -0.89 1.91
N ARG A 176 -3.65 -0.73 2.19
CA ARG A 176 -3.09 0.53 2.69
C ARG A 176 -3.12 1.63 1.63
N ALA A 177 -2.75 1.30 0.39
CA ALA A 177 -2.79 2.24 -0.73
C ALA A 177 -4.22 2.74 -1.01
N ILE A 178 -5.19 1.82 -1.10
CA ILE A 178 -6.61 2.15 -1.30
C ILE A 178 -7.13 3.03 -0.16
N ALA A 179 -6.84 2.67 1.09
CA ALA A 179 -7.27 3.45 2.25
C ALA A 179 -6.71 4.88 2.24
N TRP A 180 -5.43 5.04 1.90
CA TRP A 180 -4.79 6.36 1.84
C TRP A 180 -5.34 7.21 0.70
N LEU A 181 -5.42 6.66 -0.52
CA LEU A 181 -5.96 7.35 -1.71
C LEU A 181 -7.43 7.73 -1.51
N ARG A 182 -8.26 6.84 -0.95
CA ARG A 182 -9.64 7.15 -0.55
C ARG A 182 -9.68 8.27 0.48
N GLY A 183 -8.78 8.26 1.46
CA GLY A 183 -8.66 9.32 2.46
C GLY A 183 -8.37 10.68 1.83
N VAL A 184 -7.45 10.74 0.86
CA VAL A 184 -7.15 11.95 0.07
C VAL A 184 -8.38 12.39 -0.73
N ALA A 185 -9.01 11.47 -1.48
CA ALA A 185 -10.19 11.76 -2.30
C ALA A 185 -11.36 12.29 -1.46
N VAL A 186 -11.64 11.68 -0.29
CA VAL A 186 -12.68 12.13 0.65
C VAL A 186 -12.43 13.56 1.11
N ARG A 187 -11.17 13.91 1.41
CA ARG A 187 -10.80 15.26 1.86
C ARG A 187 -10.87 16.27 0.71
N ALA A 188 -10.33 15.91 -0.45
CA ALA A 188 -10.40 16.73 -1.66
C ALA A 188 -11.84 17.05 -2.07
N ALA A 189 -12.75 16.07 -2.02
CA ALA A 189 -14.18 16.27 -2.28
C ALA A 189 -14.84 17.27 -1.31
N ARG A 190 -14.50 17.19 -0.01
CA ARG A 190 -15.05 18.09 1.01
C ARG A 190 -14.58 19.53 0.81
N GLU A 191 -13.31 19.69 0.45
CA GLU A 191 -12.66 20.99 0.26
C GLU A 191 -12.71 21.50 -1.18
N LYS A 192 -13.47 20.82 -2.05
CA LYS A 192 -13.69 21.19 -3.46
C LYS A 192 -12.42 21.26 -4.30
N GLN A 193 -11.41 20.47 -3.94
CA GLN A 193 -10.20 20.28 -4.73
C GLN A 193 -10.45 19.22 -5.80
N TRP A 194 -11.05 19.64 -6.91
CA TRP A 194 -11.62 18.73 -7.91
C TRP A 194 -10.61 17.89 -8.67
N GLU A 195 -9.47 18.48 -9.04
CA GLU A 195 -8.38 17.77 -9.70
C GLU A 195 -7.78 16.70 -8.78
N LEU A 196 -7.49 17.07 -7.53
CA LEU A 196 -6.96 16.10 -6.55
C LEU A 196 -7.98 14.99 -6.22
N LEU A 197 -9.28 15.29 -6.20
CA LEU A 197 -10.33 14.28 -6.07
C LEU A 197 -10.28 13.30 -7.24
N GLU A 198 -10.23 13.80 -8.47
CA GLU A 198 -10.22 12.96 -9.66
C GLU A 198 -8.99 12.04 -9.68
N GLU A 199 -7.80 12.59 -9.47
CA GLU A 199 -6.55 11.82 -9.52
C GLU A 199 -6.44 10.81 -8.37
N ALA A 200 -6.83 11.18 -7.16
CA ALA A 200 -6.84 10.25 -6.04
C ALA A 200 -7.86 9.13 -6.25
N ALA A 201 -9.00 9.43 -6.89
CA ALA A 201 -10.00 8.42 -7.24
C ALA A 201 -9.52 7.48 -8.35
N ARG A 202 -8.83 7.99 -9.38
CA ARG A 202 -8.20 7.17 -10.43
C ARG A 202 -7.20 6.21 -9.81
N GLY A 203 -6.33 6.70 -8.93
CA GLY A 203 -5.40 5.87 -8.18
C GLY A 203 -6.12 4.80 -7.35
N MET A 204 -7.14 5.20 -6.59
CA MET A 204 -7.92 4.28 -5.76
C MET A 204 -8.56 3.15 -6.61
N CYS A 205 -9.20 3.49 -7.73
CA CYS A 205 -9.82 2.50 -8.63
C CYS A 205 -8.78 1.61 -9.32
N THR A 206 -7.59 2.15 -9.60
CA THR A 206 -6.45 1.38 -10.15
C THR A 206 -6.02 0.28 -9.18
N TRP A 207 -5.86 0.62 -7.89
CA TRP A 207 -5.51 -0.35 -6.85
C TRP A 207 -6.65 -1.33 -6.53
N ASP A 208 -7.90 -0.85 -6.51
CA ASP A 208 -9.10 -1.66 -6.28
C ASP A 208 -9.30 -2.69 -7.40
N ALA A 209 -9.10 -2.34 -8.67
CA ALA A 209 -9.17 -3.27 -9.79
C ALA A 209 -8.03 -4.31 -9.78
N ALA A 210 -6.85 -3.93 -9.28
CA ALA A 210 -5.68 -4.81 -9.23
C ALA A 210 -5.69 -5.80 -8.04
N SER A 211 -6.58 -5.60 -7.07
CA SER A 211 -6.66 -6.39 -5.84
C SER A 211 -8.10 -6.82 -5.54
N ASN A 212 -8.31 -7.66 -4.53
CA ASN A 212 -9.66 -8.09 -4.13
C ASN A 212 -9.83 -7.94 -2.62
N GLU A 213 -9.82 -6.69 -2.16
CA GLU A 213 -9.82 -6.30 -0.74
C GLU A 213 -11.24 -5.96 -0.26
N TRP A 214 -11.97 -6.97 0.20
CA TRP A 214 -13.39 -6.87 0.57
C TRP A 214 -13.73 -5.75 1.57
N ASP A 215 -12.87 -5.52 2.57
CA ASP A 215 -13.12 -4.46 3.57
C ASP A 215 -12.93 -3.06 2.98
N GLN A 216 -12.06 -2.91 1.98
CA GLN A 216 -11.95 -1.66 1.23
C GLN A 216 -13.14 -1.47 0.30
N HIS A 217 -13.70 -2.53 -0.29
CA HIS A 217 -14.93 -2.43 -1.07
C HIS A 217 -16.08 -1.87 -0.21
N ASP A 218 -16.23 -2.33 1.03
CA ASP A 218 -17.24 -1.79 1.95
C ASP A 218 -17.00 -0.29 2.24
N ALA A 219 -15.76 0.07 2.52
CA ALA A 219 -15.39 1.45 2.84
C ALA A 219 -15.52 2.42 1.65
N ILE A 220 -15.30 1.94 0.41
CA ILE A 220 -15.55 2.70 -0.83
C ILE A 220 -17.06 2.80 -1.06
N ARG A 221 -17.81 1.71 -0.91
CA ARG A 221 -19.26 1.68 -1.08
C ARG A 221 -19.95 2.70 -0.18
N ASP A 222 -19.57 2.76 1.10
CA ASP A 222 -20.12 3.73 2.04
C ASP A 222 -19.76 5.18 1.70
N TRP A 223 -18.59 5.41 1.11
CA TRP A 223 -18.20 6.72 0.63
C TRP A 223 -18.99 7.12 -0.63
N LEU A 224 -19.15 6.22 -1.60
CA LEU A 224 -19.97 6.44 -2.80
C LEU A 224 -21.40 6.82 -2.44
N ARG A 225 -21.97 6.18 -1.40
CA ARG A 225 -23.30 6.54 -0.86
C ARG A 225 -23.40 7.97 -0.32
N GLN A 226 -22.30 8.61 0.03
CA GLN A 226 -22.26 9.97 0.58
C GLN A 226 -22.03 11.04 -0.49
N LEU A 227 -21.50 10.68 -1.66
CA LEU A 227 -21.16 11.64 -2.72
C LEU A 227 -22.40 12.23 -3.37
N ARG A 228 -22.43 13.55 -3.52
CA ARG A 228 -23.54 14.28 -4.15
C ARG A 228 -23.01 15.39 -5.05
N GLY A 229 -23.80 15.75 -6.06
CA GLY A 229 -23.55 16.94 -6.88
C GLY A 229 -22.21 16.87 -7.63
N GLN A 230 -21.40 17.94 -7.55
CA GLN A 230 -20.18 18.04 -8.34
C GLN A 230 -19.15 16.93 -8.03
N ALA A 231 -19.01 16.51 -6.77
CA ALA A 231 -18.10 15.43 -6.42
C ALA A 231 -18.54 14.09 -7.05
N ALA A 232 -19.86 13.83 -7.12
CA ALA A 232 -20.41 12.67 -7.81
C ALA A 232 -20.21 12.76 -9.34
N GLN A 233 -20.32 13.96 -9.91
CA GLN A 233 -20.09 14.21 -11.34
C GLN A 233 -18.62 14.01 -11.74
N ILE A 234 -17.67 14.34 -10.87
CA ILE A 234 -16.24 14.12 -11.09
C ILE A 234 -15.88 12.63 -10.98
N LEU A 235 -16.46 11.93 -10.01
CA LEU A 235 -16.14 10.51 -9.80
C LEU A 235 -16.79 9.60 -10.85
N ALA A 236 -17.94 9.98 -11.41
CA ALA A 236 -18.66 9.18 -12.40
C ALA A 236 -17.84 8.84 -13.67
N PRO A 237 -17.09 9.77 -14.30
CA PRO A 237 -16.12 9.46 -15.34
C PRO A 237 -15.08 8.42 -14.92
N VAL A 238 -14.46 8.58 -13.75
CA VAL A 238 -13.46 7.64 -13.24
C VAL A 238 -14.06 6.23 -13.14
N LEU A 239 -15.22 6.07 -12.52
CA LEU A 239 -15.86 4.74 -12.42
C LEU A 239 -16.15 4.11 -13.79
N ARG A 240 -16.40 4.90 -14.83
CA ARG A 240 -16.59 4.37 -16.20
C ARG A 240 -15.29 3.88 -16.83
N GLU A 241 -14.16 4.47 -16.47
CA GLU A 241 -12.84 4.09 -16.99
C GLU A 241 -12.29 2.84 -16.31
N TYR A 242 -12.76 2.51 -15.10
CA TYR A 242 -12.31 1.36 -14.31
C TYR A 242 -13.46 0.36 -14.07
N PRO A 243 -13.88 -0.40 -15.11
CA PRO A 243 -15.03 -1.30 -15.01
C PRO A 243 -14.86 -2.44 -14.00
N ASP A 244 -13.65 -2.97 -13.84
CA ASP A 244 -13.35 -4.01 -12.86
C ASP A 244 -13.62 -3.53 -11.43
N SER A 245 -13.14 -2.32 -11.08
CA SER A 245 -13.43 -1.69 -9.79
C SER A 245 -14.92 -1.33 -9.66
N ALA A 246 -15.52 -0.72 -10.68
CA ALA A 246 -16.93 -0.35 -10.65
C ALA A 246 -17.87 -1.56 -10.46
N GLY A 247 -17.47 -2.74 -10.98
CA GLY A 247 -18.17 -4.01 -10.82
C GLY A 247 -18.41 -4.41 -9.36
N HIS A 248 -17.50 -4.07 -8.46
CA HIS A 248 -17.61 -4.35 -7.02
C HIS A 248 -18.78 -3.62 -6.33
N PHE A 249 -19.33 -2.58 -6.99
CA PHE A 249 -20.38 -1.70 -6.46
C PHE A 249 -21.70 -1.76 -7.25
N ALA A 250 -21.91 -2.83 -8.04
CA ALA A 250 -23.10 -2.99 -8.87
C ALA A 250 -24.43 -2.95 -8.07
N ASP A 251 -24.39 -3.30 -6.78
CA ASP A 251 -25.54 -3.22 -5.87
C ASP A 251 -26.06 -1.78 -5.70
N LEU A 252 -25.17 -0.78 -5.73
CA LEU A 252 -25.53 0.63 -5.59
C LEU A 252 -26.44 1.15 -6.70
N THR A 253 -26.45 0.51 -7.87
CA THR A 253 -27.30 0.92 -9.01
C THR A 253 -28.80 0.91 -8.66
N ARG A 254 -29.20 0.08 -7.70
CA ARG A 254 -30.59 -0.09 -7.23
C ARG A 254 -30.93 0.81 -6.04
N GLU A 255 -29.94 1.40 -5.38
CA GLU A 255 -30.13 2.26 -4.22
C GLU A 255 -30.54 3.68 -4.64
N ARG A 256 -31.82 4.04 -4.42
CA ARG A 256 -32.36 5.36 -4.83
C ARG A 256 -31.71 6.55 -4.12
N THR A 257 -31.09 6.33 -2.97
CA THR A 257 -30.43 7.36 -2.18
C THR A 257 -29.06 7.75 -2.75
N VAL A 258 -28.45 6.90 -3.58
CA VAL A 258 -27.17 7.17 -4.25
C VAL A 258 -27.39 8.15 -5.40
N ASP A 259 -26.43 9.05 -5.60
CA ASP A 259 -26.47 10.05 -6.66
C ASP A 259 -26.61 9.40 -8.05
N MET A 260 -27.45 9.99 -8.91
CA MET A 260 -27.73 9.43 -10.24
C MET A 260 -26.48 9.33 -11.11
N ALA A 261 -25.52 10.25 -10.96
CA ALA A 261 -24.27 10.21 -11.74
C ALA A 261 -23.45 8.94 -11.41
N ILE A 262 -23.34 8.61 -10.11
CA ILE A 262 -22.65 7.40 -9.65
C ILE A 262 -23.36 6.13 -10.12
N ARG A 263 -24.69 6.07 -9.92
CA ARG A 263 -25.49 4.91 -10.35
C ARG A 263 -25.40 4.68 -11.86
N GLY A 264 -25.49 5.75 -12.64
CA GLY A 264 -25.37 5.71 -14.09
C GLY A 264 -23.99 5.27 -14.56
N ALA A 265 -22.93 5.75 -13.90
CA ALA A 265 -21.56 5.36 -14.19
C ALA A 265 -21.32 3.86 -13.94
N ILE A 266 -21.69 3.36 -12.77
CA ILE A 266 -21.54 1.94 -12.41
C ILE A 266 -22.32 1.06 -13.39
N ASN A 267 -23.58 1.39 -13.67
CA ASN A 267 -24.40 0.61 -14.60
C ASN A 267 -23.81 0.60 -16.02
N SER A 268 -23.24 1.72 -16.46
CA SER A 268 -22.61 1.80 -17.79
C SER A 268 -21.31 0.99 -17.84
N ALA A 269 -20.51 1.03 -16.79
CA ALA A 269 -19.24 0.32 -16.68
C ALA A 269 -19.41 -1.21 -16.65
N THR A 270 -20.49 -1.71 -16.05
CA THR A 270 -20.75 -3.16 -15.91
C THR A 270 -21.60 -3.78 -17.02
N SER A 271 -22.17 -2.95 -17.90
CA SER A 271 -23.01 -3.41 -19.03
C SER A 271 -22.27 -3.47 -20.37
N GLY A 272 -20.98 -3.10 -20.39
CA GLY A 272 -20.09 -3.24 -21.55
C GLY A 272 -19.39 -4.59 -21.54
#